data_AF-A0A7C1KPE3-F1
#
_entry.id   AF-A0A7C1KPE3-F1
#
_cell.length_a   1.000
_cell.length_b   1.000
_cell.length_c   1.000
_cell.angle_alpha   90.00
_cell.angle_beta   90.00
_cell.angle_gamma   90.00
#
_symmetry.space_group_name_H-M   'P 1'
#
loop_
_entity.id
_entity.type
_entity.pdbx_description
1 polymer ?
#
loop_
_entity_poly.entity_id
_entity_poly.type
_entity_poly.pdbx_seq_one_letter_code
_entity_poly.pdbx_strand_id
1 'polypeptide(L)'
;FSFIYELSKKYKIMNTPIYLKFLKGERDLMCTPWGNPTRNYLGWKGPCYLITDAYFETFKEFMDTTDWDRYGTGKDPRCRNCMMHCGFEPTVVLETGKSFKDVYEMARWSLS
;
A
#
# COMPACT_ATOMS: atom_id res chain seq x y z
N PHE A 1 2.69 17.53 -2.52
CA PHE A 1 2.71 16.79 -1.24
C PHE A 1 3.67 17.33 -0.18
N SER A 2 4.64 18.19 -0.51
CA SER A 2 5.58 18.75 0.46
C SER A 2 4.91 19.48 1.63
N PHE A 3 3.84 20.25 1.39
CA PHE A 3 3.06 20.88 2.45
C PHE A 3 2.47 19.88 3.46
N ILE A 4 1.91 18.77 2.97
CA ILE A 4 1.32 17.71 3.82
C ILE A 4 2.42 17.01 4.63
N TYR A 5 3.60 16.83 4.05
CA TYR A 5 4.75 16.27 4.76
C TYR A 5 5.26 17.20 5.88
N GLU A 6 5.29 18.51 5.68
CA GLU A 6 5.63 19.43 6.77
C GLU A 6 4.55 19.47 7.85
N LEU A 7 3.27 19.37 7.46
CA LEU A 7 2.16 19.24 8.42
C LEU A 7 2.29 17.97 9.26
N SER A 8 2.69 16.85 8.67
CA SER A 8 2.84 15.56 9.38
C SER A 8 3.96 15.55 10.42
N LYS A 9 4.94 16.46 10.30
CA LYS A 9 5.97 16.63 11.34
C LYS A 9 5.44 17.33 12.58
N LYS A 10 4.39 18.14 12.45
CA LYS A 10 3.78 18.90 13.55
C LYS A 10 2.56 18.19 14.13
N TYR A 11 1.80 17.48 13.30
CA TYR A 11 0.56 16.81 13.69
C TYR A 11 0.59 15.34 13.29
N LYS A 12 0.07 14.49 14.17
CA LYS A 12 -0.07 13.06 13.89
C LYS A 12 -1.16 12.84 12.85
N ILE A 13 -0.76 12.54 11.62
CA ILE A 13 -1.67 12.12 10.54
C ILE A 13 -1.59 10.60 10.37
N MET A 14 -2.65 10.00 9.84
CA MET A 14 -2.81 8.54 9.74
C MET A 14 -1.90 7.85 8.72
N ASN A 15 -1.11 8.62 7.95
CA ASN A 15 -0.20 8.12 6.93
C ASN A 15 1.23 7.99 7.48
N THR A 16 1.95 6.96 7.06
CA THR A 16 3.34 6.77 7.50
C THR A 16 4.29 7.78 6.84
N PRO A 17 5.41 8.16 7.50
CA PRO A 17 6.40 9.06 6.94
C PRO A 17 6.96 8.58 5.59
N ILE A 18 7.14 7.26 5.45
CA ILE A 18 7.71 6.65 4.24
C ILE A 18 6.71 6.76 3.07
N TYR A 19 5.42 6.50 3.30
CA TYR A 19 4.40 6.69 2.28
C TYR A 19 4.29 8.15 1.83
N LEU A 20 4.41 9.10 2.76
CA LEU A 20 4.41 10.54 2.41
C LEU A 20 5.63 10.93 1.57
N LYS A 21 6.80 10.34 1.82
CA LYS A 21 8.00 10.54 0.97
C LYS A 21 7.80 9.97 -0.43
N PHE A 22 7.14 8.83 -0.55
CA PHE A 22 6.72 8.28 -1.84
C PHE A 22 5.79 9.25 -2.59
N LEU A 23 4.75 9.77 -1.94
CA LEU A 23 3.85 10.76 -2.55
C LEU A 23 4.54 12.09 -2.92
N LYS A 24 5.67 12.41 -2.28
CA LYS A 24 6.49 13.58 -2.60
C LYS A 24 7.47 13.31 -3.76
N GLY A 25 7.61 12.06 -4.20
CA GLY A 25 8.56 11.65 -5.24
C GLY A 25 10.00 11.49 -4.74
N GLU A 26 10.22 11.42 -3.43
CA GLU A 26 11.56 11.18 -2.84
C GLU A 26 11.91 9.69 -2.73
N ARG A 27 10.94 8.82 -2.97
CA ARG A 27 11.09 7.37 -2.86
C ARG A 27 10.17 6.70 -3.86
N ASP A 28 10.65 5.63 -4.47
CA ASP A 28 9.82 4.73 -5.24
C ASP A 28 9.38 3.54 -4.38
N LEU A 29 8.10 3.20 -4.47
CA LEU A 29 7.51 2.04 -3.80
C LEU A 29 6.75 1.21 -4.84
N MET A 30 6.78 -0.11 -4.66
CA MET A 30 6.01 -1.04 -5.48
C MET A 30 4.78 -1.50 -4.71
N CYS A 31 3.59 -1.18 -5.25
CA CYS A 31 2.31 -1.55 -4.63
C CYS A 31 2.25 -3.04 -4.26
N THR A 32 1.74 -3.33 -3.07
CA THR A 32 1.42 -4.68 -2.59
C THR A 32 -0.10 -4.90 -2.73
N PRO A 33 -0.60 -5.36 -3.90
CA PRO A 33 -2.03 -5.37 -4.22
C PRO A 33 -2.87 -6.26 -3.30
N TRP A 34 -2.28 -7.32 -2.76
CA TRP A 34 -2.90 -8.24 -1.80
C TRP A 34 -2.90 -7.73 -0.36
N GLY A 35 -2.26 -6.59 -0.07
CA GLY A 35 -2.05 -6.11 1.30
C GLY A 35 -3.31 -5.60 2.02
N ASN A 36 -4.40 -5.36 1.28
CA ASN A 36 -5.70 -4.97 1.85
C ASN A 36 -6.84 -5.73 1.13
N PRO A 37 -7.04 -7.03 1.45
CA PRO A 37 -8.08 -7.83 0.84
C PRO A 37 -9.47 -7.41 1.37
N THR A 38 -10.50 -7.49 0.53
CA THR A 38 -11.87 -7.11 0.91
C THR A 38 -12.81 -8.28 0.74
N ARG A 39 -13.66 -8.53 1.73
CA ARG A 39 -14.76 -9.51 1.64
C ARG A 39 -16.09 -8.80 1.85
N ASN A 40 -17.05 -9.08 0.98
CA ASN A 40 -18.43 -8.61 1.12
C ASN A 40 -19.41 -9.78 0.96
N TYR A 41 -20.71 -9.49 0.83
CA TYR A 41 -21.75 -10.53 0.71
C TYR A 41 -21.62 -11.40 -0.56
N LEU A 42 -20.90 -10.95 -1.59
CA LEU A 42 -20.60 -11.70 -2.82
C LEU A 42 -19.33 -12.57 -2.69
N GLY A 43 -18.57 -12.44 -1.61
CA GLY A 43 -17.32 -13.18 -1.40
C GLY A 43 -16.10 -12.26 -1.28
N TRP A 44 -14.91 -12.83 -1.48
CA TRP A 44 -13.64 -12.12 -1.53
C TRP A 44 -13.52 -11.39 -2.86
N LYS A 45 -13.45 -10.07 -2.80
CA LYS A 45 -13.35 -9.17 -3.94
C LYS A 45 -11.88 -9.13 -4.41
N GLY A 46 -11.64 -9.44 -5.68
CA GLY A 46 -10.30 -9.40 -6.26
C GLY A 46 -10.23 -8.67 -7.59
N PRO A 47 -9.01 -8.34 -8.06
CA PRO A 47 -7.70 -8.72 -7.51
C PRO A 47 -7.21 -7.83 -6.36
N CYS A 48 -7.69 -6.59 -6.24
CA CYS A 48 -7.22 -5.66 -5.20
C CYS A 48 -8.36 -4.79 -4.67
N TYR A 49 -8.11 -4.02 -3.61
CA TYR A 49 -9.12 -3.18 -2.96
C TYR A 49 -9.95 -2.32 -3.93
N LEU A 50 -9.32 -1.76 -4.98
CA LEU A 50 -9.99 -0.86 -5.95
C LEU A 50 -10.48 -1.56 -7.21
N ILE A 51 -9.86 -2.66 -7.63
CA ILE A 51 -10.17 -3.35 -8.88
C ILE A 51 -11.08 -4.55 -8.56
N THR A 52 -12.16 -4.70 -9.32
CA THR A 52 -13.18 -5.75 -9.08
C THR A 52 -13.38 -6.56 -10.34
N ASP A 53 -12.44 -7.45 -10.63
CA ASP A 53 -12.52 -8.32 -11.81
C ASP A 53 -13.28 -9.63 -11.47
N ALA A 54 -13.25 -10.08 -10.20
CA ALA A 54 -13.92 -11.30 -9.76
C ALA A 54 -14.26 -11.31 -8.25
N TYR A 55 -15.09 -12.28 -7.88
CA TYR A 55 -15.38 -12.66 -6.49
C TYR A 55 -15.03 -14.13 -6.26
N PHE A 56 -14.44 -14.43 -5.10
CA PHE A 56 -14.00 -15.78 -4.73
C PHE A 56 -14.69 -16.22 -3.44
N GLU A 57 -15.00 -17.50 -3.30
CA GLU A 57 -15.75 -18.00 -2.14
C GLU A 57 -14.87 -18.02 -0.89
N THR A 58 -13.61 -18.43 -1.06
CA THR A 58 -12.64 -18.57 0.02
C THR A 58 -11.43 -17.66 -0.16
N PHE A 59 -10.80 -17.29 0.96
CA PHE A 59 -9.57 -16.49 0.91
C PHE A 59 -8.45 -17.25 0.21
N LYS A 60 -8.37 -18.57 0.43
CA LYS A 60 -7.38 -19.44 -0.21
C LYS A 60 -7.52 -19.41 -1.73
N GLU A 61 -8.73 -19.58 -2.24
CA GLU A 61 -9.01 -19.48 -3.67
C GLU A 61 -8.60 -18.11 -4.23
N PHE A 62 -9.01 -17.03 -3.58
CA PHE A 62 -8.61 -15.67 -3.95
C PHE A 62 -7.09 -15.51 -4.07
N MET A 63 -6.35 -15.99 -3.07
CA MET A 63 -4.89 -15.85 -3.03
C MET A 63 -4.18 -16.74 -4.06
N ASP A 64 -4.65 -17.97 -4.25
CA ASP A 64 -4.00 -18.97 -5.10
C ASP A 64 -4.31 -18.79 -6.60
N THR A 65 -5.48 -18.25 -6.94
CA THR A 65 -5.93 -18.13 -8.34
C THR A 65 -5.72 -16.74 -8.95
N THR A 66 -5.49 -15.71 -8.12
CA THR A 66 -5.17 -14.37 -8.60
C THR A 66 -3.73 -14.31 -9.10
N ASP A 67 -3.55 -13.91 -10.37
CA ASP A 67 -2.22 -13.66 -10.93
C ASP A 67 -1.67 -12.31 -10.43
N TRP A 68 -1.03 -12.35 -9.26
CA TRP A 68 -0.48 -11.18 -8.59
C TRP A 68 0.60 -10.44 -9.38
N ASP A 69 1.29 -11.15 -10.28
CA ASP A 69 2.39 -10.56 -11.04
C ASP A 69 1.91 -9.59 -12.11
N ARG A 70 0.64 -9.66 -12.50
CA ARG A 70 0.00 -8.69 -13.41
C ARG A 70 -0.34 -7.37 -12.75
N TYR A 71 -0.37 -7.28 -11.43
CA TYR A 71 -0.81 -6.09 -10.70
C TYR A 71 0.34 -5.37 -10.00
N GLY A 72 0.23 -4.04 -9.93
CA GLY A 72 1.25 -3.17 -9.34
C GLY A 72 1.65 -2.03 -10.29
N THR A 73 2.39 -1.06 -9.76
CA THR A 73 2.80 0.13 -10.51
C THR A 73 3.50 -0.27 -11.82
N GLY A 74 2.96 0.19 -12.96
CA GLY A 74 3.51 -0.10 -14.28
C GLY A 74 3.19 -1.49 -14.86
N LYS A 75 2.54 -2.40 -14.12
CA LYS A 75 2.20 -3.76 -14.58
C LYS A 75 0.83 -3.84 -15.25
N ASP A 76 -0.20 -3.25 -14.64
CA ASP A 76 -1.54 -3.11 -15.20
C ASP A 76 -1.78 -1.63 -15.59
N PRO A 77 -2.41 -1.32 -16.74
CA PRO A 77 -2.74 0.06 -17.12
C PRO A 77 -3.50 0.85 -16.05
N ARG A 78 -4.36 0.18 -15.27
CA ARG A 78 -5.14 0.75 -14.17
C ARG A 78 -4.29 1.05 -12.94
N CYS A 79 -3.15 0.38 -12.79
CA CYS A 79 -2.22 0.59 -11.68
C CYS A 79 -1.22 1.72 -11.94
N ARG A 80 -1.09 2.23 -13.19
CA ARG A 80 -0.05 3.17 -13.62
C ARG A 80 0.13 4.37 -12.68
N ASN A 81 -0.98 4.99 -12.24
CA ASN A 81 -0.97 6.20 -11.41
C ASN A 81 -1.75 6.02 -10.10
N CYS A 82 -2.01 4.78 -9.67
CA CYS A 82 -2.95 4.51 -8.59
C CYS A 82 -2.52 5.17 -7.26
N MET A 83 -1.26 4.98 -6.85
CA MET A 83 -0.65 5.57 -5.64
C MET A 83 -1.52 5.46 -4.37
N MET A 84 -2.48 4.51 -4.31
CA MET A 84 -3.49 4.48 -3.27
C MET A 84 -2.94 3.85 -1.98
N HIS A 85 -3.09 4.57 -0.87
CA HIS A 85 -2.64 4.18 0.48
C HIS A 85 -2.85 2.70 0.82
N CYS A 86 -4.02 2.12 0.50
CA CYS A 86 -4.35 0.73 0.83
C CYS A 86 -3.37 -0.32 0.26
N GLY A 87 -2.71 -0.03 -0.87
CA GLY A 87 -1.72 -0.93 -1.48
C GLY A 87 -0.28 -0.58 -1.11
N PHE A 88 0.00 0.68 -0.77
CA PHE A 88 1.36 1.17 -0.52
C PHE A 88 1.74 1.16 0.96
N GLU A 89 0.81 1.28 1.91
CA GLU A 89 1.19 1.10 3.32
C GLU A 89 1.63 -0.32 3.67
N PRO A 90 0.98 -1.39 3.16
CA PRO A 90 1.53 -2.74 3.31
C PRO A 90 2.95 -2.84 2.73
N THR A 91 3.21 -2.19 1.59
CA THR A 91 4.58 -2.07 1.04
C THR A 91 5.51 -1.38 2.02
N VAL A 92 5.10 -0.26 2.62
CA VAL A 92 5.93 0.45 3.61
C VAL A 92 6.33 -0.47 4.75
N VAL A 93 5.39 -1.24 5.29
CA VAL A 93 5.67 -2.19 6.39
C VAL A 93 6.71 -3.23 5.96
N LEU A 94 6.60 -3.76 4.74
CA LEU A 94 7.56 -4.74 4.19
C LEU A 94 8.94 -4.12 3.91
N GLU A 95 9.00 -2.85 3.51
CA GLU A 95 10.25 -2.15 3.18
C GLU A 95 10.95 -1.56 4.41
N THR A 96 10.21 -1.24 5.49
CA THR A 96 10.73 -0.55 6.68
C THR A 96 11.92 -1.29 7.31
N GLY A 97 11.86 -2.62 7.36
CA GLY A 97 12.92 -3.45 7.97
C GLY A 97 14.24 -3.47 7.21
N LYS A 98 14.29 -2.96 5.97
CA LYS A 98 15.48 -3.05 5.11
C LYS A 98 16.52 -1.95 5.37
N SER A 99 16.18 -0.91 6.11
CA SER A 99 17.05 0.24 6.35
C SER A 99 16.94 0.70 7.81
N PHE A 100 18.06 0.77 8.51
CA PHE A 100 18.10 1.29 9.89
C PHE A 100 17.54 2.72 9.99
N LYS A 101 17.73 3.54 8.94
CA LYS A 101 17.17 4.89 8.86
C LYS A 101 15.64 4.85 8.83
N ASP A 102 15.07 3.92 8.06
CA ASP A 102 13.62 3.76 7.95
C ASP A 102 13.03 3.21 9.25
N VAL A 103 13.69 2.23 9.88
CA VAL A 103 13.32 1.72 11.20
C VAL A 103 13.29 2.84 12.23
N TYR A 104 14.34 3.66 12.30
CA TYR A 104 14.40 4.79 13.22
C TYR A 104 13.29 5.83 12.96
N GLU A 105 13.06 6.19 11.69
CA GLU A 105 12.03 7.16 11.33
C GLU A 105 10.63 6.66 11.67
N MET A 106 10.34 5.38 11.39
CA MET A 106 9.08 4.73 11.73
C MET A 106 8.90 4.60 13.24
N ALA A 107 9.95 4.24 13.99
CA ALA A 107 9.90 4.17 15.45
C ALA A 107 9.63 5.54 16.07
N ARG A 108 10.31 6.60 15.58
CA ARG A 108 10.09 7.98 16.03
C ARG A 108 8.66 8.44 15.78
N TRP A 109 8.08 8.11 14.62
CA TRP A 109 6.69 8.44 14.29
C TRP A 109 5.68 7.66 15.13
N SER A 110 5.93 6.36 15.36
CA SER A 110 5.05 5.53 16.18
C SER A 110 5.02 5.98 17.65
N LEU A 111 6.17 6.43 18.18
CA LEU A 111 6.35 6.85 19.56
C LEU A 111 6.09 8.35 19.81
N SER A 112 5.95 9.16 18.76
CA SER A 112 5.50 10.56 18.87
C SER A 112 3.98 10.65 18.96
#